data_AF-A0A2H0AIF0-F1
#
_entry.id   AF-A0A2H0AIF0-F1
#
_cell.length_a   1.000
_cell.length_b   1.000
_cell.length_c   1.000
_cell.angle_alpha   90.00
_cell.angle_beta   90.00
_cell.angle_gamma   90.00
#
_symmetry.space_group_name_H-M   'P 1'
#
loop_
_entity.id
_entity.type
_entity.pdbx_description
1 polymer ?
#
loop_
_entity_poly.entity_id
_entity_poly.type
_entity_poly.pdbx_seq_one_letter_code
_entity_poly.pdbx_strand_id
1 'polypeptide(L)'
;MADCALDRVTLAMVSLAANIAANHPKKGLCQLERLRSYGVPEEQIDVVVDIARHLRDEAGQMLDHEFDTACAPAPAQEPITLASVAPPDGASCCSPTAKGNACC
;
A
#
# COMPACT_ATOMS: atom_id res chain seq x y z
N MET A 1 -2.90 -35.67 14.81
CA MET A 1 -3.01 -34.19 14.78
C MET A 1 -1.60 -33.71 14.51
N ALA A 2 -1.35 -33.03 13.39
CA ALA A 2 0.01 -32.62 13.03
C ALA A 2 0.54 -31.67 14.10
N ASP A 3 1.61 -32.09 14.79
CA ASP A 3 2.33 -31.26 15.75
C ASP A 3 2.89 -30.05 14.98
N CYS A 4 2.28 -28.88 15.19
CA CYS A 4 2.81 -27.64 14.66
C CYS A 4 4.19 -27.43 15.30
N ALA A 5 5.23 -27.32 14.47
CA ALA A 5 6.61 -27.10 14.92
C ALA A 5 6.81 -25.78 15.70
N LEU A 6 5.83 -24.89 15.64
CA LEU A 6 5.82 -23.61 16.34
C LEU A 6 4.79 -23.65 17.46
N ASP A 7 5.19 -23.18 18.64
CA ASP A 7 4.28 -23.02 19.75
C ASP A 7 3.22 -21.93 19.44
N ARG A 8 2.12 -21.98 20.19
CA ARG A 8 0.96 -21.10 19.97
C ARG A 8 1.30 -19.61 20.15
N VAL A 9 2.25 -19.28 21.02
CA VAL A 9 2.67 -17.90 21.28
C VAL A 9 3.52 -17.40 20.12
N THR A 10 4.48 -18.19 19.65
CA THR A 10 5.28 -17.86 18.46
C THR A 10 4.41 -17.65 17.24
N LEU A 11 3.44 -18.54 16.98
CA LEU A 11 2.48 -18.35 15.89
C LEU A 11 1.67 -17.06 16.02
N ALA A 12 1.25 -16.70 17.23
CA ALA A 12 0.51 -15.47 17.48
C ALA A 12 1.38 -14.21 17.27
N MET A 13 2.65 -14.23 17.67
CA MET A 13 3.60 -13.14 17.43
C MET A 13 3.90 -12.97 15.94
N VAL A 14 4.15 -14.06 15.22
CA VAL A 14 4.36 -14.03 13.76
C VAL A 14 3.12 -13.50 13.04
N SER A 15 1.92 -13.92 13.46
CA SER A 15 0.67 -13.40 12.91
C SER A 15 0.47 -11.90 13.17
N LEU A 16 0.84 -11.41 14.35
CA LEU A 16 0.81 -9.99 14.67
C LEU A 16 1.76 -9.21 13.75
N ALA A 17 3.01 -9.66 13.63
CA ALA A 17 4.03 -9.03 12.79
C ALA A 17 3.56 -8.96 11.32
N ALA A 18 3.06 -10.07 10.77
CA ALA A 18 2.57 -10.14 9.41
C ALA A 18 1.40 -9.17 9.16
N ASN A 19 0.46 -9.05 10.11
CA ASN A 19 -0.68 -8.14 9.98
C ASN A 19 -0.24 -6.66 9.98
N ILE A 20 0.75 -6.30 10.78
CA ILE A 20 1.31 -4.94 10.81
C ILE A 20 2.08 -4.66 9.53
N ALA A 21 2.97 -5.57 9.13
CA ALA A 21 3.81 -5.46 7.94
C ALA A 21 2.97 -5.34 6.65
N ALA A 22 1.89 -6.12 6.53
CA ALA A 22 0.97 -6.07 5.39
C ALA A 22 0.03 -4.86 5.39
N ASN A 23 0.14 -3.94 6.37
CA ASN A 23 -0.77 -2.81 6.57
C ASN A 23 -2.26 -3.24 6.60
N HIS A 24 -2.55 -4.40 7.20
CA HIS A 24 -3.90 -4.96 7.20
C HIS A 24 -4.87 -4.03 7.98
N PRO A 25 -6.12 -3.81 7.54
CA PRO A 25 -7.03 -2.83 8.14
C PRO A 25 -7.25 -2.97 9.65
N LYS A 26 -7.18 -4.20 10.17
CA LYS A 26 -7.36 -4.50 11.60
C LYS A 26 -6.07 -4.44 12.44
N LYS A 27 -4.90 -4.29 11.80
CA LYS A 27 -3.54 -4.15 12.40
C LYS A 27 -3.21 -5.10 13.56
N GLY A 28 -3.88 -6.25 13.65
CA GLY A 28 -3.66 -7.22 14.74
C GLY A 28 -4.06 -6.73 16.14
N LEU A 29 -4.93 -5.72 16.28
CA LEU A 29 -5.30 -5.18 17.60
C LEU A 29 -5.90 -6.25 18.53
N CYS A 30 -6.68 -7.19 17.98
CA CYS A 30 -7.21 -8.33 18.74
C CYS A 30 -6.16 -9.41 19.04
N GLN A 31 -5.02 -9.44 18.33
CA GLN A 31 -3.90 -10.33 18.65
C GLN A 31 -3.09 -9.79 19.84
N LEU A 32 -2.96 -8.47 19.99
CA LEU A 32 -2.23 -7.87 21.12
C LEU A 32 -2.83 -8.28 22.46
N GLU A 33 -4.15 -8.13 22.61
CA GLU A 33 -4.85 -8.52 23.84
C GLU A 33 -4.72 -10.03 24.13
N ARG A 34 -4.69 -10.84 23.08
CA ARG A 34 -4.49 -12.30 23.19
C ARG A 34 -3.07 -12.65 23.64
N LEU A 35 -2.04 -11.97 23.14
CA LEU A 35 -0.65 -12.19 23.55
C LEU A 35 -0.46 -11.81 25.02
N ARG A 36 -1.07 -10.70 25.46
CA ARG A 36 -1.13 -10.31 26.88
C ARG A 36 -1.78 -11.39 27.74
N SER A 37 -2.90 -11.96 27.28
CA SER A 37 -3.56 -13.05 27.99
C SER A 37 -2.72 -14.33 28.12
N TYR A 38 -1.75 -14.52 27.23
CA TYR A 38 -0.80 -15.64 27.29
C TYR A 38 0.41 -15.37 28.19
N GLY A 39 0.50 -14.18 28.81
CA GLY A 39 1.61 -13.81 29.68
C GLY A 39 2.88 -13.44 28.94
N VAL A 40 2.78 -13.06 27.66
CA VAL A 40 3.93 -12.56 26.90
C VAL A 40 4.36 -11.20 27.47
N PRO A 41 5.65 -10.97 27.76
CA PRO A 41 6.12 -9.69 28.26
C PRO A 41 5.94 -8.60 27.20
N GLU A 42 5.52 -7.39 27.63
CA GLU A 42 5.31 -6.27 26.70
C GLU A 42 6.56 -5.95 25.90
N GLU A 43 7.75 -6.03 26.50
CA GLU A 43 9.03 -5.80 25.80
C GLU A 43 9.21 -6.71 24.58
N GLN A 44 8.73 -7.96 24.65
CA GLN A 44 8.79 -8.88 23.53
C GLN A 44 7.76 -8.53 22.44
N ILE A 45 6.56 -8.09 22.85
CA ILE A 45 5.54 -7.61 21.93
C ILE A 45 6.02 -6.35 21.20
N ASP A 46 6.63 -5.42 21.93
CA ASP A 46 7.15 -4.16 21.41
C ASP A 46 8.23 -4.40 20.36
N VAL A 47 9.19 -5.30 20.63
CA VAL A 47 10.21 -5.67 19.63
C VAL A 47 9.58 -6.22 18.35
N VAL A 48 8.57 -7.09 18.46
CA VAL A 48 7.87 -7.64 17.29
C VAL A 48 7.14 -6.55 16.50
N VAL A 49 6.50 -5.61 17.21
CA VAL A 49 5.80 -4.48 16.62
C VAL A 49 6.78 -3.55 15.90
N ASP A 50 7.93 -3.27 16.49
CA ASP A 50 8.95 -2.38 15.93
C ASP A 50 9.59 -2.97 14.67
N ILE A 51 9.93 -4.26 14.69
CA ILE A 51 10.42 -4.96 13.49
C ILE A 51 9.37 -4.89 12.37
N ALA A 52 8.11 -5.17 12.69
CA ALA A 52 7.05 -5.18 11.69
C ALA A 52 6.77 -3.79 11.09
N ARG A 53 6.86 -2.72 11.90
CA ARG A 53 6.75 -1.34 11.45
C ARG A 53 7.91 -0.96 10.54
N HIS A 54 9.14 -1.29 10.95
CA HIS A 54 10.32 -1.02 10.15
C HIS A 54 10.22 -1.63 8.75
N LEU A 55 9.84 -2.91 8.66
CA LEU A 55 9.68 -3.60 7.38
C LEU A 55 8.61 -2.96 6.48
N ARG A 56 7.47 -2.57 7.06
CA ARG A 56 6.41 -1.87 6.30
C ARG A 56 6.91 -0.54 5.76
N ASP A 57 7.57 0.24 6.60
CA ASP A 57 7.99 1.60 6.27
C ASP A 57 9.15 1.57 5.26
N GLU A 58 10.07 0.61 5.37
CA GLU A 58 11.12 0.34 4.38
C GLU A 58 10.52 -0.04 3.02
N ALA A 59 9.58 -0.99 2.99
CA ALA A 59 8.90 -1.38 1.75
C ALA A 59 8.13 -0.21 1.11
N GLY A 60 7.49 0.63 1.94
CA GLY A 60 6.82 1.86 1.49
C GLY A 60 7.80 2.84 0.85
N GLN A 61 8.94 3.09 1.50
CA GLN A 61 9.98 3.98 0.96
C GLN A 61 10.55 3.49 -0.37
N MET A 62 10.73 2.18 -0.53
CA MET A 62 11.18 1.59 -1.80
C MET A 62 10.15 1.82 -2.93
N LEU A 63 8.87 1.61 -2.64
CA LEU A 63 7.80 1.85 -3.62
C LEU A 63 7.70 3.32 -3.98
N ASP A 64 7.73 4.22 -3.00
CA ASP A 64 7.68 5.66 -3.23
C ASP A 64 8.86 6.11 -4.10
N HIS A 65 10.06 5.58 -3.85
CA HIS A 65 11.24 5.86 -4.68
C HIS A 65 11.07 5.39 -6.14
N GLU A 66 10.44 4.23 -6.38
CA GLU A 66 10.12 3.76 -7.73
C GLU A 66 9.11 4.68 -8.43
N PHE A 67 8.08 5.13 -7.70
CA PHE A 67 7.12 6.10 -8.22
C PHE A 67 7.77 7.44 -8.54
N ASP A 68 8.61 7.97 -7.64
CA ASP A 68 9.35 9.21 -7.86
C ASP A 68 10.26 9.12 -9.10
N THR A 69 10.90 7.97 -9.29
CA THR A 69 11.73 7.70 -10.48
C THR A 69 10.88 7.67 -11.76
N ALA A 70 9.70 7.06 -11.72
CA ALA A 70 8.78 7.00 -12.87
C ALA A 70 8.12 8.35 -13.16
N CYS A 71 7.90 9.18 -12.14
CA CYS A 71 7.36 10.53 -12.26
C CYS A 71 8.43 11.56 -12.64
N ALA A 72 9.72 11.23 -12.52
CA ALA A 72 10.80 12.11 -12.93
C ALA A 72 10.62 12.49 -14.41
N PRO A 73 10.70 13.78 -14.75
CA PRO A 73 10.55 14.21 -16.13
C PRO A 73 11.61 13.53 -16.98
N ALA A 74 11.19 12.90 -18.10
CA ALA A 74 12.10 12.35 -19.08
C ALA A 74 13.16 13.40 -19.48
N PRO A 75 14.41 13.00 -19.77
CA PRO A 75 15.43 13.93 -20.23
C PRO A 75 14.86 14.70 -21.41
N ALA A 76 14.95 16.03 -21.34
CA ALA A 76 14.26 16.99 -22.19
C ALA A 76 14.13 16.50 -23.64
N GLN A 77 12.99 15.89 -23.96
CA GLN A 77 12.48 15.95 -25.31
C GLN A 77 12.07 17.40 -25.53
N GLU A 78 12.41 17.91 -26.72
CA GLU A 78 12.13 19.29 -27.11
C GLU A 78 10.72 19.69 -26.68
N PRO A 79 10.55 20.90 -26.11
CA PRO A 79 9.27 21.29 -25.53
C PRO A 79 8.18 21.15 -26.58
N ILE A 80 7.27 20.19 -26.37
CA ILE A 80 6.04 20.08 -27.16
C ILE A 80 5.22 21.31 -26.77
N THR A 81 5.39 22.38 -27.54
CA THR A 81 4.60 23.59 -27.37
C THR A 81 3.13 23.27 -27.66
N LEU A 82 2.21 23.92 -26.94
CA LEU A 82 0.77 23.85 -27.20
C LEU A 82 0.38 24.21 -28.65
N ALA A 83 1.29 24.77 -29.44
CA ALA A 83 1.12 25.01 -30.88
C ALA A 83 1.21 23.74 -31.74
N SER A 84 1.83 22.66 -31.23
CA SER A 84 1.91 21.36 -31.92
C SER A 84 0.72 20.45 -31.63
N VAL A 85 -0.14 20.81 -30.68
CA VAL A 85 -1.47 20.21 -30.49
C VAL A 85 -2.48 21.12 -31.18
N ALA A 86 -2.39 21.22 -32.51
CA ALA A 86 -3.50 21.75 -33.29
C ALA A 86 -4.64 20.73 -33.18
N PRO A 87 -5.83 21.09 -32.66
CA PRO A 87 -6.99 20.22 -32.77
C PRO A 87 -7.29 20.05 -34.27
N PRO A 88 -7.54 18.83 -34.78
CA PRO A 88 -8.29 18.73 -36.02
C PRO A 88 -9.63 19.44 -35.77
N ASP A 89 -9.98 20.39 -36.64
CA ASP A 89 -11.24 21.11 -36.60
C ASP A 89 -12.40 20.16 -36.21
N GLY A 90 -13.02 20.41 -35.05
CA GLY A 90 -14.33 19.84 -34.71
C GLY A 90 -14.42 18.69 -33.70
N ALA A 91 -13.41 18.41 -32.87
CA ALA A 91 -13.57 17.39 -31.81
C ALA A 91 -14.17 17.97 -30.52
N SER A 92 -15.51 18.07 -30.47
CA SER A 92 -16.27 18.23 -29.22
C SER A 92 -16.05 17.00 -28.34
N CYS A 93 -15.49 17.17 -27.13
CA CYS A 93 -15.23 16.11 -26.16
C CYS A 93 -16.49 15.45 -25.55
N CYS A 94 -17.68 15.74 -26.08
CA CYS A 94 -18.93 15.17 -25.61
C CYS A 94 -19.51 14.23 -26.68
N SER A 95 -19.30 12.93 -26.52
CA SER A 95 -20.13 11.96 -27.25
C SER A 95 -21.53 11.92 -26.62
N PRO A 96 -22.63 12.05 -27.40
CA PRO A 96 -23.96 11.91 -26.85
C PRO A 96 -24.14 10.49 -26.31
N THR A 97 -24.73 10.37 -25.11
CA THR A 97 -25.14 9.07 -24.58
C THR A 97 -26.11 8.41 -25.57
N ALA A 98 -26.16 7.08 -25.64
CA ALA A 98 -26.93 6.28 -26.60
C ALA A 98 -28.44 6.60 -26.75
N LYS A 99 -28.99 7.54 -25.94
CA LYS A 99 -30.33 8.10 -26.06
C LYS A 99 -30.41 9.51 -26.68
N GLY A 100 -29.29 10.06 -27.17
CA GLY A 100 -29.29 11.25 -28.03
C GLY A 100 -29.45 12.61 -27.35
N ASN A 101 -29.29 12.72 -26.03
CA ASN A 101 -29.33 14.03 -25.37
C ASN A 101 -27.95 14.71 -25.38
N ALA A 102 -27.97 16.04 -25.62
CA ALA A 102 -26.78 16.90 -25.55
C ALA A 102 -26.28 17.05 -24.12
N CYS A 103 -24.96 17.21 -23.95
CA CYS A 103 -24.31 17.34 -22.66
C CYS A 103 -24.33 18.81 -22.21
N CYS A 104 -25.30 19.16 -21.35
CA CYS A 104 -25.33 20.32 -20.44
C CYS A 104 -26.33 20.02 -19.31
#